data_AF-A0A0B2V8W9-F1
#
_entry.id   AF-A0A0B2V8W9-F1
#
_cell.length_a   1.000
_cell.length_b   1.000
_cell.length_c   1.000
_cell.angle_alpha   90.00
_cell.angle_beta   90.00
_cell.angle_gamma   90.00
#
_symmetry.space_group_name_H-M   'P 1'
#
loop_
_entity.id
_entity.type
_entity.pdbx_description
1 polymer ?
#
loop_
_entity_poly.entity_id
_entity_poly.type
_entity_poly.pdbx_seq_one_letter_code
_entity_poly.pdbx_strand_id
1 'polypeptide(L)'
;MHLTDNVVTVSAIVPVKNGSRWLPECLDSLLNQQLPNAVRLQVSIYDDASTDDTMQIAQSYRSKFIAKKIDCKICSGSISRGVGFAKNRAVRQSDGRFLCFCDADDINCPSRVRIQLAGAMRCCDPMMAFVGSRFRRLPGESTKRFTKWANSLSDSQLCTQIFTSHGPTLVAPTWFISRYLFDLVGGFHEEHPVGYPEDLRFFYEAFKIGARFIRVDEYAVTYRYHMGCASFAVPESTIWDMRIAAFEQFVLPKWNSFTIWNAGKQGKRFYRSLNKNSRSKVVAFCDVDRKKIARGSYEHFDHASRTVTAVIPIIPVEKASPPVAICMKLDLTDGVFEALIGERGWNEGVDFYYLS
;
A
#
# COMPACT_ATOMS: atom_id res chain seq x y z
N MET A 1 28.34 -10.71 24.64
CA MET A 1 28.25 -9.24 24.41
C MET A 1 27.12 -8.73 25.30
N HIS A 2 27.45 -8.00 26.36
CA HIS A 2 26.48 -7.54 27.35
C HIS A 2 25.50 -6.54 26.73
N LEU A 3 24.20 -6.82 26.84
CA LEU A 3 23.12 -5.90 26.52
C LEU A 3 23.07 -4.81 27.60
N THR A 4 23.88 -3.76 27.46
CA THR A 4 23.59 -2.48 28.11
C THR A 4 22.36 -1.87 27.45
N ASP A 5 21.41 -1.40 28.25
CA ASP A 5 20.11 -0.79 27.91
C ASP A 5 20.13 0.14 26.68
N ASN A 6 20.05 -0.41 25.47
CA ASN A 6 19.89 0.38 24.25
C ASN A 6 18.43 0.79 24.10
N VAL A 7 18.12 1.98 24.63
CA VAL A 7 16.85 2.66 24.41
C VAL A 7 16.58 2.77 22.90
N VAL A 8 15.43 2.26 22.45
CA VAL A 8 15.01 2.33 21.05
C VAL A 8 14.23 3.62 20.81
N THR A 9 14.75 4.48 19.94
CA THR A 9 14.03 5.68 19.50
C THR A 9 13.17 5.38 18.28
N VAL A 10 11.90 5.73 18.35
CA VAL A 10 10.94 5.73 17.24
C VAL A 10 10.61 7.17 16.89
N SER A 11 10.71 7.54 15.62
CA SER A 11 10.26 8.84 15.12
C SER A 11 8.87 8.72 14.50
N ALA A 12 7.88 9.40 15.08
CA ALA A 12 6.61 9.67 14.42
C ALA A 12 6.83 10.72 13.33
N ILE A 13 6.54 10.34 12.09
CA ILE A 13 6.76 11.16 10.89
C ILE A 13 5.43 11.77 10.49
N VAL A 14 5.29 13.07 10.70
CA VAL A 14 4.04 13.83 10.50
C VAL A 14 4.22 14.84 9.37
N PRO A 15 4.01 14.44 8.10
CA PRO A 15 3.87 15.40 7.02
C PRO A 15 2.53 16.14 7.18
N VAL A 16 2.51 17.45 6.97
CA VAL A 16 1.26 18.22 7.05
C VAL A 16 1.22 19.33 6.01
N LYS A 17 0.02 19.55 5.45
CA LYS A 17 -0.32 20.72 4.64
C LYS A 17 -1.78 21.05 4.86
N ASN A 18 -2.08 22.27 5.31
CA ASN A 18 -3.44 22.74 5.60
C ASN A 18 -4.21 21.79 6.52
N GLY A 19 -3.56 21.36 7.60
CA GLY A 19 -4.05 20.37 8.56
C GLY A 19 -4.64 20.97 9.84
N SER A 20 -4.83 22.29 9.93
CA SER A 20 -5.23 22.98 11.18
C SER A 20 -6.44 22.35 11.87
N ARG A 21 -7.39 21.86 11.09
CA ARG A 21 -8.60 21.19 11.55
C ARG A 21 -8.34 19.88 12.31
N TRP A 22 -7.34 19.11 11.89
CA TRP A 22 -7.17 17.71 12.34
C TRP A 22 -5.90 17.47 13.13
N LEU A 23 -4.87 18.29 12.89
CA LEU A 23 -3.57 18.19 13.52
C LEU A 23 -3.64 18.12 15.05
N PRO A 24 -4.52 18.87 15.77
CA PRO A 24 -4.65 18.74 17.22
C PRO A 24 -4.94 17.30 17.68
N GLU A 25 -5.90 16.62 17.08
CA GLU A 25 -6.24 15.23 17.44
C GLU A 25 -5.11 14.25 17.09
N CYS A 26 -4.44 14.46 15.96
CA CYS A 26 -3.26 13.67 15.58
C CYS A 26 -2.14 13.83 16.64
N LEU A 27 -1.79 15.05 17.03
CA LEU A 27 -0.73 15.31 18.00
C LEU A 27 -1.11 14.89 19.43
N ASP A 28 -2.36 15.08 19.84
CA ASP A 28 -2.87 14.55 21.12
C ASP A 28 -2.79 13.02 21.15
N SER A 29 -3.04 12.34 20.03
CA SER A 29 -2.88 10.88 19.94
C SER A 29 -1.43 10.40 20.09
N LEU A 30 -0.46 11.23 19.66
CA LEU A 30 0.97 10.97 19.82
C LEU A 30 1.45 11.26 21.26
N LEU A 31 0.93 12.31 21.90
CA LEU A 31 1.18 12.61 23.32
C LEU A 31 0.75 11.49 24.27
N ASN A 32 -0.26 10.71 23.85
CA ASN A 32 -0.87 9.65 24.64
C ASN A 32 -0.38 8.23 24.28
N GLN A 33 0.73 8.10 23.54
CA GLN A 33 1.32 6.79 23.25
C GLN A 33 1.80 6.09 24.54
N GLN A 34 1.47 4.80 24.65
CA GLN A 34 1.85 3.91 25.74
C GLN A 34 3.12 3.17 25.34
N LEU A 35 4.27 3.66 25.82
CA LEU A 35 5.59 3.16 25.44
C LEU A 35 6.23 2.35 26.57
N PRO A 36 6.92 1.23 26.26
CA PRO A 36 7.80 0.57 27.21
C PRO A 36 8.94 1.50 27.68
N ASN A 37 9.49 1.27 28.88
CA ASN A 37 10.56 2.10 29.45
C ASN A 37 11.80 2.22 28.53
N ALA A 38 12.12 1.16 27.78
CA ALA A 38 13.24 1.11 26.85
C ALA A 38 12.91 1.70 25.45
N VAL A 39 11.79 2.42 25.30
CA VAL A 39 11.36 3.03 24.03
C VAL A 39 11.13 4.52 24.24
N ARG A 40 11.70 5.34 23.33
CA ARG A 40 11.47 6.78 23.28
C ARG A 40 10.77 7.14 21.99
N LEU A 41 9.83 8.07 22.09
CA LEU A 41 9.20 8.69 20.93
C LEU A 41 9.85 10.03 20.65
N GLN A 42 10.12 10.28 19.38
CA GLN A 42 10.39 11.59 18.83
C GLN A 42 9.25 11.92 17.85
N VAL A 43 8.77 13.15 17.85
CA VAL A 43 7.77 13.63 16.89
C VAL A 43 8.46 14.56 15.90
N SER A 44 8.33 14.26 14.62
CA SER A 44 8.95 15.00 13.53
C SER A 44 7.86 15.51 12.58
N ILE A 45 7.56 16.80 12.70
CA ILE A 45 6.53 17.49 11.93
C ILE A 45 7.22 18.26 10.80
N TYR A 46 6.75 18.08 9.57
CA TYR A 46 7.15 18.90 8.44
C TYR A 46 5.92 19.51 7.78
N ASP A 47 5.84 20.83 7.83
CA ASP A 47 4.79 21.62 7.20
C ASP A 47 5.17 21.99 5.75
N ASP A 48 4.43 21.44 4.78
CA ASP A 48 4.64 21.64 3.35
C ASP A 48 3.97 22.92 2.84
N ALA A 49 4.35 24.04 3.46
CA ALA A 49 3.88 25.39 3.17
C ALA A 49 2.36 25.56 3.34
N SER A 50 1.84 25.27 4.53
CA SER A 50 0.45 25.54 4.88
C SER A 50 0.11 27.03 4.81
N THR A 51 -1.13 27.32 4.47
CA THR A 51 -1.70 28.67 4.39
C THR A 51 -2.73 28.94 5.49
N ASP A 52 -2.99 27.96 6.35
CA ASP A 52 -3.86 28.04 7.52
C ASP A 52 -3.04 28.03 8.82
N ASP A 53 -3.70 27.89 9.98
CA ASP A 53 -3.07 27.92 11.30
C ASP A 53 -2.23 26.67 11.66
N THR A 54 -1.93 25.79 10.68
CA THR A 54 -1.22 24.52 10.90
C THR A 54 0.11 24.72 11.64
N MET A 55 0.94 25.66 11.21
CA MET A 55 2.26 25.88 11.81
C MET A 55 2.13 26.42 13.25
N GLN A 56 1.21 27.36 13.48
CA GLN A 56 0.91 27.93 14.79
C GLN A 56 0.48 26.83 15.76
N ILE A 57 -0.40 25.94 15.31
CA ILE A 57 -0.84 24.75 16.07
C ILE A 57 0.36 23.85 16.36
N ALA A 58 1.15 23.47 15.35
CA ALA A 58 2.32 22.60 15.55
C ALA A 58 3.29 23.17 16.60
N GLN A 59 3.61 24.47 16.51
CA GLN A 59 4.50 25.14 17.47
C GLN A 59 3.91 25.15 18.89
N SER A 60 2.60 25.34 19.04
CA SER A 60 1.93 25.30 20.36
C SER A 60 2.05 23.95 21.08
N TYR A 61 2.18 22.85 20.33
CA TYR A 61 2.35 21.50 20.87
C TYR A 61 3.76 21.20 21.36
N ARG A 62 4.76 22.02 21.01
CA ARG A 62 6.16 21.78 21.39
C ARG A 62 6.32 21.69 22.91
N SER A 63 5.71 22.61 23.65
CA SER A 63 5.74 22.61 25.12
C SER A 63 5.05 21.38 25.72
N LYS A 64 3.94 20.93 25.12
CA LYS A 64 3.22 19.70 25.53
C LYS A 64 4.10 18.45 25.36
N PHE A 65 4.81 18.34 24.23
CA PHE A 65 5.75 17.23 24.00
C PHE A 65 6.92 17.25 24.96
N ILE A 66 7.53 18.42 25.18
CA ILE A 66 8.61 18.60 26.17
C ILE A 66 8.15 18.19 27.58
N ALA A 67 6.94 18.60 28.00
CA ALA A 67 6.38 18.21 29.29
C ALA A 67 6.19 16.69 29.44
N LYS A 68 5.96 15.98 28.33
CA LYS A 68 5.90 14.50 28.27
C LYS A 68 7.27 13.84 28.01
N LYS A 69 8.37 14.60 27.98
CA LYS A 69 9.72 14.13 27.64
C LYS A 69 9.79 13.47 26.26
N ILE A 70 9.01 13.97 25.31
CA ILE A 70 9.00 13.58 23.90
C ILE A 70 9.76 14.66 23.13
N ASP A 71 10.80 14.28 22.41
CA ASP A 71 11.51 15.22 21.54
C ASP A 71 10.62 15.62 20.36
N CYS A 72 10.66 16.90 19.97
CA CYS A 72 9.79 17.45 18.93
C CYS A 72 10.57 18.36 17.99
N LYS A 73 10.63 17.94 16.72
CA LYS A 73 11.25 18.66 15.61
C LYS A 73 10.17 19.15 14.67
N ILE A 74 10.18 20.45 14.38
CA ILE A 74 9.18 21.12 13.53
C ILE A 74 9.93 21.99 12.54
N CYS A 75 9.70 21.76 11.24
CA CYS A 75 10.21 22.59 10.16
C CYS A 75 9.11 22.83 9.12
N SER A 76 9.32 23.82 8.26
CA SER A 76 8.47 24.09 7.10
C SER A 76 9.25 24.34 5.82
N GLY A 77 8.57 24.16 4.69
CA GLY A 77 8.96 24.71 3.40
C GLY A 77 8.28 26.06 3.14
N SER A 78 8.88 26.87 2.26
CA SER A 78 8.26 28.09 1.73
C SER A 78 7.32 27.84 0.55
N ILE A 79 7.50 26.71 -0.14
CA ILE A 79 6.71 26.29 -1.31
C ILE A 79 6.34 24.83 -1.10
N SER A 80 5.06 24.52 -1.34
CA SER A 80 4.57 23.14 -1.25
C SER A 80 5.15 22.27 -2.36
N ARG A 81 5.64 21.09 -2.00
CA ARG A 81 6.24 20.11 -2.90
C ARG A 81 5.64 18.71 -2.77
N GLY A 82 4.52 18.60 -2.07
CA GLY A 82 3.71 17.38 -2.02
C GLY A 82 4.06 16.47 -0.84
N VAL A 83 3.20 15.48 -0.63
CA VAL A 83 3.24 14.58 0.54
C VAL A 83 4.51 13.73 0.59
N GLY A 84 5.01 13.23 -0.55
CA GLY A 84 6.26 12.46 -0.61
C GLY A 84 7.47 13.29 -0.17
N PHE A 85 7.56 14.53 -0.65
CA PHE A 85 8.58 15.48 -0.21
C PHE A 85 8.47 15.78 1.29
N ALA A 86 7.27 16.05 1.79
CA ALA A 86 7.04 16.33 3.21
C ALA A 86 7.45 15.16 4.10
N LYS A 87 7.08 13.92 3.72
CA LYS A 87 7.50 12.68 4.41
C LYS A 87 9.02 12.57 4.43
N ASN A 88 9.70 12.75 3.30
CA ASN A 88 11.16 12.68 3.23
C ASN A 88 11.85 13.74 4.10
N ARG A 89 11.33 14.96 4.16
CA ARG A 89 11.86 16.03 5.01
C ARG A 89 11.67 15.73 6.49
N ALA A 90 10.48 15.26 6.89
CA ALA A 90 10.20 14.82 8.25
C ALA A 90 11.07 13.62 8.67
N VAL A 91 11.36 12.66 7.77
CA VAL A 91 12.33 11.58 8.05
C VAL A 91 13.74 12.13 8.20
N ARG A 92 14.20 13.00 7.27
CA ARG A 92 15.57 13.54 7.27
C ARG A 92 15.90 14.32 8.54
N GLN A 93 14.96 15.10 9.07
CA GLN A 93 15.20 15.86 10.30
C GLN A 93 15.14 14.98 11.57
N SER A 94 14.58 13.77 11.49
CA SER A 94 14.39 12.88 12.64
C SER A 94 15.57 11.92 12.87
N ASP A 95 15.71 11.36 14.07
CA ASP A 95 16.86 10.51 14.47
C ASP A 95 16.46 9.08 14.89
N GLY A 96 15.17 8.77 14.90
CA GLY A 96 14.67 7.46 15.34
C GLY A 96 15.20 6.33 14.48
N ARG A 97 15.55 5.20 15.12
CA ARG A 97 15.94 3.97 14.45
C ARG A 97 14.78 3.36 13.65
N PHE A 98 13.56 3.56 14.16
CA PHE A 98 12.32 3.21 13.48
C PHE A 98 11.51 4.46 13.17
N LEU A 99 10.74 4.38 12.09
CA LEU A 99 9.88 5.41 11.55
C LEU A 99 8.44 4.92 11.65
N CYS A 100 7.58 5.70 12.29
CA CYS A 100 6.15 5.48 12.37
C CYS A 100 5.47 6.57 11.55
N PHE A 101 4.91 6.25 10.39
CA PHE A 101 4.27 7.25 9.54
C PHE A 101 2.89 7.60 10.08
N CYS A 102 2.61 8.89 10.23
CA CYS A 102 1.41 9.41 10.86
C CYS A 102 0.87 10.56 10.01
N ASP A 103 -0.19 10.32 9.25
CA ASP A 103 -0.83 11.40 8.51
C ASP A 103 -1.51 12.38 9.49
N ALA A 104 -1.43 13.67 9.20
CA ALA A 104 -1.86 14.74 10.10
C ALA A 104 -3.38 14.80 10.33
N ASP A 105 -4.15 14.11 9.48
CA ASP A 105 -5.60 13.98 9.52
C ASP A 105 -6.09 12.72 10.25
N ASP A 106 -5.19 11.86 10.71
CA ASP A 106 -5.48 10.57 11.34
C ASP A 106 -5.21 10.54 12.85
N ILE A 107 -5.74 9.51 13.52
CA ILE A 107 -5.58 9.31 14.97
C ILE A 107 -4.83 8.01 15.22
N ASN A 108 -3.75 8.08 16.00
CA ASN A 108 -2.93 6.93 16.38
C ASN A 108 -3.47 6.30 17.67
N CYS A 109 -3.76 5.01 17.66
CA CYS A 109 -4.19 4.32 18.87
C CYS A 109 -3.05 4.35 19.92
N PRO A 110 -3.35 4.46 21.23
CA PRO A 110 -2.33 4.60 22.27
C PRO A 110 -1.27 3.49 22.28
N SER A 111 -1.60 2.28 21.83
CA SER A 111 -0.70 1.14 21.80
C SER A 111 0.14 1.02 20.52
N ARG A 112 -0.11 1.85 19.49
CA ARG A 112 0.39 1.68 18.12
C ARG A 112 1.90 1.44 18.08
N VAL A 113 2.69 2.36 18.63
CA VAL A 113 4.16 2.27 18.56
C VAL A 113 4.67 0.98 19.22
N ARG A 114 4.11 0.62 20.39
CA ARG A 114 4.50 -0.59 21.12
C ARG A 114 4.21 -1.86 20.35
N ILE A 115 2.99 -2.00 19.80
CA ILE A 115 2.59 -3.24 19.11
C ILE A 115 3.35 -3.42 17.79
N GLN A 116 3.58 -2.33 17.03
CA GLN A 116 4.27 -2.41 15.76
C GLN A 116 5.77 -2.65 15.93
N LEU A 117 6.39 -2.03 16.93
CA LEU A 117 7.77 -2.34 17.30
C LEU A 117 7.91 -3.80 17.73
N ALA A 118 7.01 -4.31 18.57
CA ALA A 118 7.01 -5.72 18.95
C ALA A 118 6.82 -6.65 17.73
N GLY A 119 5.97 -6.26 16.77
CA GLY A 119 5.80 -6.95 15.49
C GLY A 119 7.13 -7.03 14.71
N ALA A 120 7.81 -5.89 14.52
CA ALA A 120 9.10 -5.85 13.84
C ALA A 120 10.15 -6.74 14.54
N MET A 121 10.21 -6.69 15.87
CA MET A 121 11.17 -7.47 16.67
C MET A 121 10.94 -8.98 16.64
N ARG A 122 9.76 -9.45 16.19
CA ARG A 122 9.50 -10.89 15.97
C ARG A 122 10.02 -11.39 14.63
N CYS A 123 10.36 -10.50 13.69
CA CYS A 123 10.98 -10.89 12.44
C CYS A 123 12.45 -11.29 12.65
N CYS A 124 12.94 -12.24 11.86
CA CYS A 124 14.36 -12.64 11.88
C CYS A 124 15.29 -11.45 11.61
N ASP A 125 14.87 -10.53 10.73
CA ASP A 125 15.54 -9.24 10.51
C ASP A 125 14.54 -8.09 10.74
N PRO A 126 14.55 -7.46 11.93
CA PRO A 126 13.70 -6.32 12.24
C PRO A 126 14.03 -5.08 11.39
N MET A 127 15.23 -4.99 10.80
CA MET A 127 15.60 -3.86 9.94
C MET A 127 14.97 -3.98 8.55
N MET A 128 14.65 -5.18 8.09
CA MET A 128 13.93 -5.41 6.83
C MET A 128 12.41 -5.56 7.01
N ALA A 129 11.90 -5.45 8.25
CA ALA A 129 10.48 -5.56 8.53
C ALA A 129 9.70 -4.32 8.06
N PHE A 130 8.64 -4.56 7.28
CA PHE A 130 7.65 -3.58 6.88
C PHE A 130 6.35 -3.88 7.60
N VAL A 131 6.07 -3.16 8.68
CA VAL A 131 4.96 -3.45 9.59
C VAL A 131 3.78 -2.53 9.31
N GLY A 132 2.62 -3.11 9.06
CA GLY A 132 1.34 -2.41 9.05
C GLY A 132 0.45 -2.87 10.22
N SER A 133 -0.80 -2.44 10.23
CA SER A 133 -1.78 -2.85 11.24
C SER A 133 -3.17 -2.94 10.62
N ARG A 134 -4.14 -3.46 11.39
CA ARG A 134 -5.53 -3.13 11.08
C ARG A 134 -5.79 -1.65 11.32
N PHE A 135 -6.79 -1.11 10.62
CA PHE A 135 -7.25 0.27 10.80
C PHE A 135 -8.78 0.36 10.83
N ARG A 136 -9.28 1.41 11.45
CA ARG A 136 -10.70 1.78 11.43
C ARG A 136 -10.89 3.00 10.54
N ARG A 137 -12.10 3.18 10.02
CA ARG A 137 -12.47 4.38 9.28
C ARG A 137 -13.22 5.36 10.17
N LEU A 138 -13.06 6.65 9.89
CA LEU A 138 -13.85 7.73 10.46
C LEU A 138 -14.31 8.66 9.32
N PRO A 139 -15.60 8.65 8.94
CA PRO A 139 -16.70 7.82 9.45
C PRO A 139 -16.52 6.31 9.18
N GLY A 140 -17.10 5.46 10.05
CA GLY A 140 -16.91 4.01 10.01
C GLY A 140 -17.36 3.30 8.73
N GLU A 141 -18.33 3.87 8.02
CA GLU A 141 -18.87 3.29 6.78
C GLU A 141 -18.08 3.69 5.51
N SER A 142 -17.12 4.61 5.62
CA SER A 142 -16.30 5.03 4.50
C SER A 142 -15.46 3.88 3.94
N THR A 143 -15.56 3.59 2.64
CA THR A 143 -14.76 2.54 1.97
C THR A 143 -14.84 1.16 2.66
N LYS A 144 -16.01 0.77 3.16
CA LYS A 144 -16.21 -0.46 3.95
C LYS A 144 -15.65 -1.73 3.31
N ARG A 145 -15.83 -1.91 1.99
CA ARG A 145 -15.30 -3.06 1.25
C ARG A 145 -13.77 -3.12 1.28
N PHE A 146 -13.12 -2.01 0.95
CA PHE A 146 -11.66 -1.87 1.03
C PHE A 146 -11.14 -2.11 2.45
N THR A 147 -11.81 -1.54 3.45
CA THR A 147 -11.41 -1.70 4.86
C THR A 147 -11.52 -3.15 5.32
N LYS A 148 -12.60 -3.85 4.93
CA LYS A 148 -12.77 -5.29 5.19
C LYS A 148 -11.64 -6.09 4.53
N TRP A 149 -11.41 -5.86 3.24
CA TRP A 149 -10.35 -6.53 2.47
C TRP A 149 -8.97 -6.37 3.12
N ALA A 150 -8.52 -5.13 3.36
CA ALA A 150 -7.19 -4.87 3.91
C ALA A 150 -6.99 -5.46 5.32
N ASN A 151 -8.04 -5.43 6.16
CA ASN A 151 -8.01 -5.98 7.51
C ASN A 151 -8.13 -7.51 7.56
N SER A 152 -8.53 -8.17 6.46
CA SER A 152 -8.74 -9.62 6.40
C SER A 152 -7.61 -10.40 5.74
N LEU A 153 -6.66 -9.74 5.05
CA LEU A 153 -5.54 -10.41 4.38
C LEU A 153 -4.73 -11.26 5.37
N SER A 154 -4.30 -12.45 4.95
CA SER A 154 -3.27 -13.22 5.65
C SER A 154 -1.86 -12.67 5.36
N ASP A 155 -0.86 -13.10 6.12
CA ASP A 155 0.55 -12.73 5.90
C ASP A 155 1.04 -13.09 4.48
N SER A 156 0.60 -14.22 3.92
CA SER A 156 0.96 -14.59 2.54
C SER A 156 0.27 -13.66 1.53
N GLN A 157 -0.98 -13.28 1.78
CA GLN A 157 -1.76 -12.41 0.92
C GLN A 157 -1.25 -10.98 0.88
N LEU A 158 -0.51 -10.54 1.91
CA LEU A 158 0.16 -9.24 1.89
C LEU A 158 1.11 -9.08 0.70
N CYS A 159 1.69 -10.18 0.20
CA CYS A 159 2.61 -10.16 -0.94
C CYS A 159 1.93 -10.48 -2.28
N THR A 160 0.87 -11.30 -2.29
CA THR A 160 0.21 -11.73 -3.54
C THR A 160 -0.87 -10.76 -3.99
N GLN A 161 -1.53 -10.04 -3.08
CA GLN A 161 -2.64 -9.13 -3.42
C GLN A 161 -2.21 -7.68 -3.67
N ILE A 162 -0.91 -7.41 -3.70
CA ILE A 162 -0.32 -6.09 -4.00
C ILE A 162 -0.60 -5.63 -5.44
N PHE A 163 -1.04 -6.55 -6.30
CA PHE A 163 -1.36 -6.30 -7.69
C PHE A 163 -2.85 -6.03 -7.93
N THR A 164 -3.69 -6.03 -6.89
CA THR A 164 -5.13 -5.70 -6.98
C THR A 164 -5.37 -4.19 -7.00
N SER A 165 -6.59 -3.76 -7.35
CA SER A 165 -6.95 -2.32 -7.32
C SER A 165 -7.03 -1.73 -5.92
N HIS A 166 -6.90 -2.57 -4.89
CA HIS A 166 -6.91 -2.19 -3.50
C HIS A 166 -5.49 -2.03 -2.90
N GLY A 167 -4.41 -2.27 -3.67
CA GLY A 167 -3.05 -2.08 -3.17
C GLY A 167 -2.73 -0.62 -2.78
N PRO A 168 -1.77 -0.37 -1.87
CA PRO A 168 -0.94 -1.36 -1.17
C PRO A 168 -1.70 -2.16 -0.10
N THR A 169 -1.27 -3.40 0.16
CA THR A 169 -1.94 -4.35 1.09
C THR A 169 -1.78 -3.96 2.56
N LEU A 170 -0.71 -3.24 2.89
CA LEU A 170 -0.59 -2.47 4.13
C LEU A 170 -0.81 -1.01 3.79
N VAL A 171 -1.87 -0.43 4.33
CA VAL A 171 -2.35 0.90 3.95
C VAL A 171 -1.51 1.97 4.65
N ALA A 172 -1.05 3.00 3.94
CA ALA A 172 -0.57 4.21 4.60
C ALA A 172 -1.79 4.95 5.22
N PRO A 173 -1.75 5.38 6.49
CA PRO A 173 -0.54 5.60 7.29
C PRO A 173 -0.28 4.53 8.34
N THR A 174 -0.68 3.27 8.18
CA THR A 174 -0.39 2.22 9.17
C THR A 174 1.09 1.84 9.25
N TRP A 175 1.96 2.44 8.44
CA TRP A 175 3.33 1.96 8.27
C TRP A 175 4.24 2.24 9.46
N PHE A 176 4.99 1.22 9.84
CA PHE A 176 6.09 1.25 10.79
C PHE A 176 7.25 0.47 10.19
N ILE A 177 8.36 1.15 9.91
CA ILE A 177 9.54 0.56 9.25
C ILE A 177 10.82 1.01 9.94
N SER A 178 11.92 0.30 9.71
CA SER A 178 13.22 0.80 10.15
C SER A 178 13.68 1.96 9.26
N ARG A 179 14.50 2.86 9.80
CA ARG A 179 15.19 3.87 8.99
C ARG A 179 16.08 3.23 7.94
N TYR A 180 16.74 2.12 8.28
CA TYR A 180 17.57 1.35 7.35
C TYR A 180 16.79 0.92 6.10
N LEU A 181 15.59 0.36 6.26
CA LEU A 181 14.74 -0.02 5.13
C LEU A 181 14.31 1.19 4.31
N PHE A 182 13.95 2.29 4.98
CA PHE A 182 13.61 3.54 4.29
C PHE A 182 14.75 4.06 3.42
N ASP A 183 15.98 4.07 3.95
CA ASP A 183 17.18 4.50 3.24
C ASP A 183 17.52 3.54 2.10
N LEU A 184 17.34 2.23 2.29
CA LEU A 184 17.57 1.22 1.25
C LEU A 184 16.59 1.35 0.07
N VAL A 185 15.34 1.75 0.33
CA VAL A 185 14.34 2.08 -0.71
C VAL A 185 14.68 3.40 -1.42
N GLY A 186 15.40 4.30 -0.75
CA GLY A 186 15.73 5.64 -1.26
C GLY A 186 14.63 6.69 -1.02
N GLY A 187 13.75 6.46 -0.05
CA GLY A 187 12.66 7.39 0.30
C GLY A 187 11.49 7.44 -0.69
N PHE A 188 10.59 8.41 -0.46
CA PHE A 188 9.43 8.65 -1.32
C PHE A 188 9.78 9.43 -2.58
N HIS A 189 8.97 9.25 -3.62
CA HIS A 189 9.08 10.00 -4.87
C HIS A 189 8.78 11.49 -4.67
N GLU A 190 9.65 12.38 -5.17
CA GLU A 190 9.53 13.85 -5.01
C GLU A 190 9.27 14.61 -6.32
N GLU A 191 9.46 13.98 -7.49
CA GLU A 191 9.41 14.70 -8.77
C GLU A 191 7.99 15.11 -9.17
N HIS A 192 6.99 14.38 -8.69
CA HIS A 192 5.58 14.62 -9.00
C HIS A 192 4.82 14.93 -7.69
N PRO A 193 4.74 16.22 -7.30
CA PRO A 193 4.17 16.66 -6.02
C PRO A 193 2.70 16.27 -5.79
N VAL A 194 1.93 16.10 -6.86
CA VAL A 194 0.49 15.82 -6.83
C VAL A 194 0.16 14.74 -7.85
N GLY A 195 -0.79 13.87 -7.51
CA GLY A 195 -1.34 12.88 -8.43
C GLY A 195 -0.43 11.68 -8.71
N TYR A 196 0.61 11.49 -7.91
CA TYR A 196 1.48 10.32 -7.95
C TYR A 196 1.26 9.48 -6.69
N PRO A 197 1.04 8.15 -6.80
CA PRO A 197 0.87 7.29 -5.63
C PRO A 197 2.24 6.93 -5.04
N GLU A 198 2.81 7.86 -4.28
CA GLU A 198 4.17 7.73 -3.76
C GLU A 198 4.31 6.57 -2.76
N ASP A 199 3.21 6.25 -2.06
CA ASP A 199 3.10 5.11 -1.17
C ASP A 199 3.13 3.79 -1.95
N LEU A 200 2.33 3.63 -3.00
CA LEU A 200 2.35 2.43 -3.83
C LEU A 200 3.74 2.20 -4.45
N ARG A 201 4.39 3.26 -4.94
CA ARG A 201 5.78 3.18 -5.45
C ARG A 201 6.72 2.69 -4.37
N PHE A 202 6.69 3.31 -3.19
CA PHE A 202 7.56 2.94 -2.07
C PHE A 202 7.36 1.47 -1.68
N PHE A 203 6.10 1.02 -1.63
CA PHE A 203 5.74 -0.35 -1.31
C PHE A 203 6.33 -1.36 -2.32
N TYR A 204 6.26 -1.06 -3.62
CA TYR A 204 6.86 -1.93 -4.65
C TYR A 204 8.38 -1.95 -4.62
N GLU A 205 9.05 -0.82 -4.36
CA GLU A 205 10.51 -0.82 -4.21
C GLU A 205 10.95 -1.58 -2.95
N ALA A 206 10.21 -1.45 -1.83
CA ALA A 206 10.43 -2.28 -0.64
C ALA A 206 10.24 -3.77 -0.95
N PHE A 207 9.21 -4.13 -1.72
CA PHE A 207 8.98 -5.51 -2.14
C PHE A 207 10.12 -6.05 -3.02
N LYS A 208 10.61 -5.24 -3.96
CA LYS A 208 11.70 -5.59 -4.88
C LYS A 208 13.01 -5.91 -4.15
N ILE A 209 13.32 -5.18 -3.08
CA ILE A 209 14.55 -5.40 -2.28
C ILE A 209 14.37 -6.45 -1.18
N GLY A 210 13.22 -7.15 -1.14
CA GLY A 210 12.99 -8.26 -0.23
C GLY A 210 12.54 -7.85 1.18
N ALA A 211 11.87 -6.71 1.34
CA ALA A 211 11.28 -6.34 2.62
C ALA A 211 10.28 -7.41 3.10
N ARG A 212 10.25 -7.63 4.42
CA ARG A 212 9.34 -8.59 5.06
C ARG A 212 8.08 -7.88 5.50
N PHE A 213 7.00 -8.02 4.72
CA PHE A 213 5.69 -7.47 5.06
C PHE A 213 5.01 -8.27 6.15
N ILE A 214 4.58 -7.60 7.22
CA ILE A 214 3.80 -8.18 8.32
C ILE A 214 2.70 -7.23 8.75
N ARG A 215 1.58 -7.77 9.25
CA ARG A 215 0.50 -6.98 9.86
C ARG A 215 0.33 -7.38 11.32
N VAL A 216 0.34 -6.40 12.23
CA VAL A 216 -0.17 -6.63 13.59
C VAL A 216 -1.70 -6.64 13.55
N ASP A 217 -2.34 -7.62 14.19
CA ASP A 217 -3.76 -7.89 14.00
C ASP A 217 -4.69 -6.98 14.83
N GLU A 218 -4.10 -6.07 15.61
CA GLU A 218 -4.77 -5.02 16.35
C GLU A 218 -5.01 -3.76 15.50
N TYR A 219 -6.08 -3.04 15.86
CA TYR A 219 -6.36 -1.72 15.29
C TYR A 219 -5.38 -0.69 15.87
N ALA A 220 -4.50 -0.14 15.03
CA ALA A 220 -3.50 0.82 15.47
C ALA A 220 -3.75 2.26 14.97
N VAL A 221 -4.61 2.42 13.97
CA VAL A 221 -4.92 3.72 13.35
C VAL A 221 -6.43 3.85 13.15
N THR A 222 -6.96 5.03 13.46
CA THR A 222 -8.26 5.49 12.95
C THR A 222 -7.99 6.42 11.77
N TYR A 223 -8.25 5.90 10.57
CA TYR A 223 -8.08 6.60 9.31
C TYR A 223 -9.33 7.44 9.00
N ARG A 224 -9.17 8.76 9.07
CA ARG A 224 -10.18 9.74 8.70
C ARG A 224 -10.35 9.83 7.18
N TYR A 225 -11.58 9.70 6.72
CA TYR A 225 -11.94 9.83 5.32
C TYR A 225 -12.73 11.12 5.09
N HIS A 226 -12.23 11.98 4.22
CA HIS A 226 -12.88 13.25 3.87
C HIS A 226 -12.52 13.66 2.43
N MET A 227 -13.29 14.56 1.83
CA MET A 227 -13.12 14.97 0.42
C MET A 227 -11.78 15.64 0.09
N GLY A 228 -10.97 15.96 1.11
CA GLY A 228 -9.64 16.57 0.96
C GLY A 228 -8.48 15.57 0.95
N CYS A 229 -8.74 14.26 1.04
CA CYS A 229 -7.68 13.26 1.03
C CYS A 229 -6.86 13.33 -0.27
N ALA A 230 -5.53 13.32 -0.16
CA ALA A 230 -4.61 13.44 -1.30
C ALA A 230 -4.80 12.32 -2.34
N SER A 231 -5.28 11.15 -1.91
CA SER A 231 -5.54 10.00 -2.77
C SER A 231 -6.53 10.28 -3.92
N PHE A 232 -7.44 11.26 -3.77
CA PHE A 232 -8.37 11.62 -4.84
C PHE A 232 -7.70 12.32 -6.03
N ALA A 233 -6.49 12.84 -5.85
CA ALA A 233 -5.74 13.46 -6.93
C ALA A 233 -5.00 12.43 -7.81
N VAL A 234 -4.90 11.16 -7.39
CA VAL A 234 -4.17 10.12 -8.12
C VAL A 234 -5.05 9.50 -9.21
N PRO A 235 -4.66 9.56 -10.49
CA PRO A 235 -5.42 8.93 -11.56
C PRO A 235 -5.42 7.40 -11.46
N GLU A 236 -6.57 6.77 -11.71
CA GLU A 236 -6.70 5.30 -11.78
C GLU A 236 -5.74 4.70 -12.83
N SER A 237 -5.48 5.41 -13.93
CA SER A 237 -4.53 4.99 -14.97
C SER A 237 -3.11 4.87 -14.43
N THR A 238 -2.67 5.82 -13.59
CA THR A 238 -1.32 5.80 -12.99
C THR A 238 -1.15 4.57 -12.09
N ILE A 239 -2.15 4.30 -11.24
CA ILE A 239 -2.15 3.11 -10.37
C ILE A 239 -2.17 1.83 -11.22
N TRP A 240 -2.99 1.80 -12.27
CA TRP A 240 -3.05 0.68 -13.19
C TRP A 240 -1.69 0.38 -13.83
N ASP A 241 -1.04 1.39 -14.43
CA ASP A 241 0.23 1.21 -15.13
C ASP A 241 1.33 0.72 -14.19
N MET A 242 1.39 1.25 -12.95
CA MET A 242 2.32 0.78 -11.93
C MET A 242 2.08 -0.67 -11.52
N ARG A 243 0.81 -1.08 -11.35
CA ARG A 243 0.44 -2.46 -11.01
C ARG A 243 0.81 -3.42 -12.13
N ILE A 244 0.57 -3.05 -13.38
CA ILE A 244 0.95 -3.88 -14.53
C ILE A 244 2.47 -4.02 -14.59
N ALA A 245 3.21 -2.92 -14.50
CA ALA A 245 4.67 -2.95 -14.50
C ALA A 245 5.23 -3.85 -13.37
N ALA A 246 4.68 -3.72 -12.16
CA ALA A 246 5.07 -4.56 -11.02
C ALA A 246 4.74 -6.05 -11.28
N PHE A 247 3.57 -6.36 -11.85
CA PHE A 247 3.20 -7.74 -12.15
C PHE A 247 4.09 -8.36 -13.25
N GLU A 248 4.41 -7.58 -14.29
CA GLU A 248 5.35 -7.98 -15.34
C GLU A 248 6.77 -8.20 -14.81
N GLN A 249 7.16 -7.44 -13.78
CA GLN A 249 8.48 -7.54 -13.17
C GLN A 249 8.60 -8.71 -12.19
N PHE A 250 7.58 -8.93 -11.35
CA PHE A 250 7.72 -9.82 -10.18
C PHE A 250 7.05 -11.19 -10.35
N VAL A 251 6.06 -11.31 -11.25
CA VAL A 251 5.26 -12.52 -11.40
C VAL A 251 5.47 -13.15 -12.76
N LEU A 252 5.22 -12.42 -13.84
CA LEU A 252 5.28 -12.98 -15.20
C LEU A 252 6.62 -13.60 -15.64
N PRO A 253 7.80 -13.22 -15.11
CA PRO A 253 9.04 -13.91 -15.47
C PRO A 253 9.07 -15.37 -15.00
N LYS A 254 8.30 -15.70 -13.95
CA LYS A 254 8.20 -17.06 -13.39
C LYS A 254 7.27 -17.97 -14.20
N TRP A 255 6.49 -17.40 -15.13
CA TRP A 255 5.49 -18.12 -15.90
C TRP A 255 5.94 -18.26 -17.35
N ASN A 256 5.97 -19.49 -17.88
CA ASN A 256 6.25 -19.75 -19.29
C ASN A 256 5.04 -19.38 -20.16
N SER A 257 3.85 -19.67 -19.66
CA SER A 257 2.56 -19.33 -20.26
C SER A 257 1.51 -19.15 -19.16
N PHE A 258 0.42 -18.43 -19.42
CA PHE A 258 -0.67 -18.28 -18.47
C PHE A 258 -2.02 -18.02 -19.13
N THR A 259 -3.09 -18.25 -18.37
CA THR A 259 -4.48 -17.98 -18.78
C THR A 259 -4.97 -16.68 -18.14
N ILE A 260 -5.74 -15.87 -18.86
CA ILE A 260 -6.43 -14.69 -18.28
C ILE A 260 -7.87 -15.06 -17.96
N TRP A 261 -8.25 -15.00 -16.69
CA TRP A 261 -9.65 -15.16 -16.31
C TRP A 261 -10.37 -13.81 -16.33
N ASN A 262 -11.36 -13.72 -17.24
CA ASN A 262 -12.25 -12.61 -17.60
C ASN A 262 -12.07 -12.24 -19.08
N ALA A 263 -12.89 -12.83 -19.96
CA ALA A 263 -12.92 -12.52 -21.39
C ALA A 263 -13.69 -11.21 -21.71
N GLY A 264 -13.89 -10.35 -20.72
CA GLY A 264 -14.58 -9.06 -20.78
C GLY A 264 -13.62 -7.86 -20.76
N LYS A 265 -14.14 -6.71 -20.33
CA LYS A 265 -13.41 -5.42 -20.40
C LYS A 265 -12.09 -5.44 -19.60
N GLN A 266 -12.09 -6.01 -18.40
CA GLN A 266 -10.93 -5.97 -17.50
C GLN A 266 -9.80 -6.89 -17.98
N GLY A 267 -10.08 -8.16 -18.31
CA GLY A 267 -9.04 -9.05 -18.84
C GLY A 267 -8.49 -8.58 -20.19
N LYS A 268 -9.33 -8.01 -21.06
CA LYS A 268 -8.86 -7.40 -22.32
C LYS A 268 -8.05 -6.11 -22.09
N ARG A 269 -8.36 -5.33 -21.05
CA ARG A 269 -7.51 -4.19 -20.64
C ARG A 269 -6.16 -4.70 -20.16
N PHE A 270 -6.15 -5.71 -19.29
CA PHE A 270 -4.93 -6.36 -18.80
C PHE A 270 -4.05 -6.84 -19.95
N TYR A 271 -4.58 -7.66 -20.85
CA TYR A 271 -3.85 -8.14 -22.03
C TYR A 271 -3.22 -7.01 -22.85
N ARG A 272 -3.98 -5.94 -23.12
CA ARG A 272 -3.48 -4.79 -23.92
C ARG A 272 -2.42 -3.97 -23.22
N SER A 273 -2.41 -3.95 -21.89
CA SER A 273 -1.41 -3.23 -21.09
C SER A 273 -0.08 -3.98 -20.95
N LEU A 274 -0.04 -5.27 -21.28
CA LEU A 274 1.18 -6.07 -21.23
C LEU A 274 2.14 -5.72 -22.37
N ASN A 275 3.45 -5.80 -22.08
CA ASN A 275 4.48 -5.69 -23.10
C ASN A 275 4.42 -6.89 -24.09
N LYS A 276 5.14 -6.78 -25.21
CA LYS A 276 5.08 -7.79 -26.28
C LYS A 276 5.48 -9.19 -25.81
N ASN A 277 6.52 -9.29 -24.96
CA ASN A 277 7.00 -10.57 -24.43
C ASN A 277 5.94 -11.22 -23.52
N SER A 278 5.41 -10.46 -22.57
CA SER A 278 4.35 -10.94 -21.67
C SER A 278 3.07 -11.33 -22.39
N ARG A 279 2.65 -10.55 -23.41
CA ARG A 279 1.47 -10.89 -24.24
C ARG A 279 1.62 -12.24 -24.94
N SER A 280 2.82 -12.56 -25.44
CA SER A 280 3.08 -13.82 -26.14
C SER A 280 2.93 -15.07 -25.25
N LYS A 281 2.96 -14.89 -23.92
CA LYS A 281 2.76 -15.96 -22.93
C LYS A 281 1.28 -16.29 -22.69
N VAL A 282 0.35 -15.47 -23.19
CA VAL A 282 -1.09 -15.66 -22.95
C VAL A 282 -1.62 -16.75 -23.88
N VAL A 283 -2.03 -17.88 -23.31
CA VAL A 283 -2.51 -19.05 -24.09
C VAL A 283 -4.03 -19.09 -24.25
N ALA A 284 -4.77 -18.46 -23.34
CA ALA A 284 -6.22 -18.41 -23.39
C ALA A 284 -6.79 -17.26 -22.56
N PHE A 285 -8.00 -16.83 -22.91
CA PHE A 285 -8.94 -16.26 -21.96
C PHE A 285 -9.86 -17.35 -21.44
N CYS A 286 -10.27 -17.28 -20.19
CA CYS A 286 -11.33 -18.11 -19.66
C CYS A 286 -12.44 -17.30 -18.99
N ASP A 287 -13.66 -17.85 -18.99
CA ASP A 287 -14.82 -17.22 -18.37
C ASP A 287 -15.87 -18.28 -17.96
N VAL A 288 -16.82 -17.88 -17.12
CA VAL A 288 -18.02 -18.68 -16.77
C VAL A 288 -19.22 -18.26 -17.64
N ASP A 289 -19.18 -17.06 -18.22
CA ASP A 289 -20.24 -16.53 -19.05
C ASP A 289 -20.26 -17.22 -20.42
N ARG A 290 -21.28 -18.07 -20.64
CA ARG A 290 -21.51 -18.80 -21.89
C ARG A 290 -21.54 -17.89 -23.13
N LYS A 291 -22.02 -16.65 -23.02
CA LYS A 291 -22.04 -15.71 -24.16
C LYS A 291 -20.64 -15.27 -24.55
N LYS A 292 -19.73 -15.10 -23.58
CA LYS A 292 -18.33 -14.78 -23.88
C LYS A 292 -17.59 -15.98 -24.44
N ILE A 293 -17.82 -17.16 -23.88
CA ILE A 293 -17.24 -18.42 -24.37
C ILE A 293 -17.68 -18.70 -25.81
N ALA A 294 -18.96 -18.49 -26.14
CA ALA A 294 -19.50 -18.71 -27.47
C ALA A 294 -18.89 -17.82 -28.57
N ARG A 295 -18.16 -16.75 -28.21
CA ARG A 295 -17.39 -15.94 -29.17
C ARG A 295 -16.19 -16.70 -29.75
N GLY A 296 -15.74 -17.78 -29.10
CA GLY A 296 -14.67 -18.65 -29.56
C GLY A 296 -13.27 -18.09 -29.32
N SER A 297 -13.00 -16.84 -29.72
CA SER A 297 -11.68 -16.22 -29.56
C SER A 297 -11.75 -14.71 -29.31
N TYR A 298 -10.64 -14.16 -28.83
CA TYR A 298 -10.34 -12.74 -28.79
C TYR A 298 -9.29 -12.41 -29.83
N GLU A 299 -9.63 -11.51 -30.75
CA GLU A 299 -8.70 -10.97 -31.74
C GLU A 299 -8.11 -9.65 -31.24
N HIS A 300 -6.79 -9.58 -31.14
CA HIS A 300 -6.08 -8.36 -30.81
C HIS A 300 -5.70 -7.60 -32.08
N PHE A 301 -6.44 -6.53 -32.35
CA PHE A 301 -6.15 -5.60 -33.44
C PHE A 301 -5.13 -4.55 -32.98
N ASP A 302 -4.00 -4.46 -33.69
CA ASP A 302 -3.05 -3.37 -33.54
C ASP A 302 -3.45 -2.20 -34.45
N HIS A 303 -3.77 -1.06 -33.83
CA HIS A 303 -4.20 0.12 -34.55
C HIS A 303 -3.07 0.77 -35.37
N ALA A 304 -1.81 0.59 -34.97
CA ALA A 304 -0.67 1.17 -35.68
C ALA A 304 -0.42 0.43 -37.00
N SER A 305 -0.34 -0.90 -36.97
CA SER A 305 -0.17 -1.71 -38.20
C SER A 305 -1.49 -2.00 -38.94
N ARG A 306 -2.64 -1.71 -38.32
CA ARG A 306 -3.99 -2.03 -38.82
C ARG A 306 -4.19 -3.53 -39.11
N THR A 307 -3.59 -4.40 -38.31
CA THR A 307 -3.66 -5.85 -38.47
C THR A 307 -4.06 -6.56 -37.18
N VAL A 308 -4.61 -7.77 -37.30
CA VAL A 308 -4.77 -8.68 -36.17
C VAL A 308 -3.40 -9.30 -35.86
N THR A 309 -2.89 -9.04 -34.66
CA THR A 309 -1.55 -9.46 -34.23
C THR A 309 -1.57 -10.68 -33.31
N ALA A 310 -2.74 -11.03 -32.76
CA ALA A 310 -2.94 -12.25 -31.99
C ALA A 310 -4.41 -12.69 -32.03
N VAL A 311 -4.63 -14.01 -32.04
CA VAL A 311 -5.94 -14.64 -31.87
C VAL A 311 -5.83 -15.59 -30.70
N ILE A 312 -6.59 -15.34 -29.63
CA ILE A 312 -6.46 -16.05 -28.36
C ILE A 312 -7.78 -16.76 -28.07
N PRO A 313 -7.80 -18.09 -27.81
CA PRO A 313 -9.03 -18.81 -27.56
C PRO A 313 -9.73 -18.32 -26.29
N ILE A 314 -11.06 -18.30 -26.31
CA ILE A 314 -11.90 -18.10 -25.12
C ILE A 314 -12.48 -19.46 -24.72
N ILE A 315 -12.03 -19.99 -23.60
CA ILE A 315 -12.40 -21.32 -23.12
C ILE A 315 -13.31 -21.23 -21.89
N PRO A 316 -14.12 -22.27 -21.61
CA PRO A 316 -14.74 -22.42 -20.29
C PRO A 316 -13.65 -22.42 -19.20
N VAL A 317 -13.93 -21.79 -18.06
CA VAL A 317 -13.01 -21.79 -16.91
C VAL A 317 -12.61 -23.21 -16.50
N GLU A 318 -13.46 -24.20 -16.77
CA GLU A 318 -13.19 -25.56 -16.38
C GLU A 318 -12.02 -26.20 -17.13
N LYS A 319 -11.68 -25.63 -18.28
CA LYS A 319 -10.54 -26.04 -19.11
C LYS A 319 -9.29 -25.19 -18.86
N ALA A 320 -9.38 -24.17 -18.01
CA ALA A 320 -8.24 -23.32 -17.68
C ALA A 320 -7.21 -24.12 -16.87
N SER A 321 -5.93 -23.96 -17.22
CA SER A 321 -4.81 -24.53 -16.49
C SER A 321 -3.98 -23.41 -15.86
N PRO A 322 -3.45 -23.61 -14.63
CA PRO A 322 -2.57 -22.65 -14.00
C PRO A 322 -1.24 -22.53 -14.77
N PRO A 323 -0.56 -21.38 -14.69
CA PRO A 323 -0.94 -20.23 -13.87
C PRO A 323 -2.05 -19.35 -14.48
N VAL A 324 -2.85 -18.71 -13.62
CA VAL A 324 -4.01 -17.88 -14.01
C VAL A 324 -3.90 -16.44 -13.48
N ALA A 325 -4.04 -15.48 -14.38
CA ALA A 325 -4.18 -14.06 -14.07
C ALA A 325 -5.67 -13.71 -13.94
N ILE A 326 -6.14 -13.48 -12.71
CA ILE A 326 -7.56 -13.27 -12.43
C ILE A 326 -7.91 -11.79 -12.47
N CYS A 327 -8.69 -11.40 -13.47
CA CYS A 327 -9.14 -10.01 -13.68
C CYS A 327 -10.62 -9.83 -13.31
N MET A 328 -11.09 -10.47 -12.23
CA MET A 328 -12.48 -10.47 -11.74
C MET A 328 -12.56 -9.75 -10.40
N LYS A 329 -13.46 -8.76 -10.26
CA LYS A 329 -13.65 -8.05 -8.99
C LYS A 329 -14.09 -9.02 -7.89
N LEU A 330 -13.32 -9.03 -6.79
CA LEU A 330 -13.66 -9.74 -5.55
C LEU A 330 -15.00 -9.22 -4.97
N ASP A 331 -15.71 -10.06 -4.23
CA ASP A 331 -16.97 -9.74 -3.51
C ASP A 331 -18.17 -9.33 -4.40
N LEU A 332 -18.15 -9.59 -5.71
CA LEU A 332 -19.29 -9.32 -6.61
C LEU A 332 -20.08 -10.56 -7.03
N THR A 333 -19.70 -11.74 -6.54
CA THR A 333 -20.29 -13.02 -6.98
C THR A 333 -20.88 -13.86 -5.84
N ASP A 334 -21.11 -13.24 -4.67
CA ASP A 334 -21.66 -13.90 -3.48
C ASP A 334 -20.93 -15.21 -3.10
N GLY A 335 -19.62 -15.27 -3.31
CA GLY A 335 -18.79 -16.43 -2.96
C GLY A 335 -18.67 -17.52 -4.04
N VAL A 336 -19.44 -17.43 -5.13
CA VAL A 336 -19.43 -18.45 -6.22
C VAL A 336 -18.06 -18.53 -6.88
N PHE A 337 -17.42 -17.38 -7.08
CA PHE A 337 -16.10 -17.31 -7.68
C PHE A 337 -15.02 -17.92 -6.78
N GLU A 338 -15.06 -17.62 -5.49
CA GLU A 338 -14.14 -18.14 -4.48
C GLU A 338 -14.31 -19.66 -4.31
N ALA A 339 -15.56 -20.16 -4.34
CA ALA A 339 -15.86 -21.59 -4.30
C ALA A 339 -15.24 -22.34 -5.49
N LEU A 340 -15.32 -21.77 -6.70
CA LEU A 340 -14.76 -22.36 -7.90
C LEU A 340 -13.23 -22.48 -7.85
N ILE A 341 -12.54 -21.49 -7.26
CA ILE A 341 -11.10 -21.59 -6.99
C ILE A 341 -10.82 -22.69 -5.96
N GLY A 342 -11.63 -22.75 -4.90
CA GLY A 342 -11.52 -23.78 -3.86
C GLY A 342 -11.66 -25.21 -4.40
N GLU A 343 -12.66 -25.44 -5.26
CA GLU A 343 -12.88 -26.73 -5.93
C GLU A 343 -11.72 -27.16 -6.83
N ARG A 344 -10.97 -26.19 -7.37
CA ARG A 344 -9.80 -26.43 -8.22
C ARG A 344 -8.55 -26.81 -7.42
N GLY A 345 -8.53 -26.56 -6.10
CA GLY A 345 -7.35 -26.73 -5.26
C GLY A 345 -6.18 -25.81 -5.64
N TRP A 346 -6.47 -24.69 -6.32
CA TRP A 346 -5.44 -23.75 -6.74
C TRP A 346 -4.95 -22.91 -5.57
N ASN A 347 -3.64 -22.65 -5.54
CA ASN A 347 -2.97 -21.89 -4.50
C ASN A 347 -2.64 -20.47 -4.97
N GLU A 348 -3.11 -19.46 -4.21
CA GLU A 348 -2.77 -18.07 -4.47
C GLU A 348 -1.25 -17.85 -4.37
N GLY A 349 -0.67 -17.13 -5.33
CA GLY A 349 0.76 -16.87 -5.38
C GLY A 349 1.57 -17.90 -6.18
N VAL A 350 0.98 -19.08 -6.45
CA VAL A 350 1.59 -20.16 -7.24
C VAL A 350 0.78 -20.39 -8.51
N ASP A 351 -0.47 -20.79 -8.35
CA ASP A 351 -1.38 -21.17 -9.44
C ASP A 351 -2.16 -19.96 -9.99
N PHE A 352 -2.36 -18.91 -9.19
CA PHE A 352 -3.04 -17.71 -9.65
C PHE A 352 -2.66 -16.46 -8.87
N TYR A 353 -2.96 -15.30 -9.47
CA TYR A 353 -2.90 -13.98 -8.82
C TYR A 353 -4.15 -13.16 -9.15
N TYR A 354 -4.59 -12.36 -8.18
CA TYR A 354 -5.65 -11.37 -8.37
C TYR A 354 -5.10 -10.06 -8.94
N LEU A 355 -5.76 -9.55 -9.98
CA LEU A 355 -5.43 -8.31 -10.68
C LEU A 355 -6.62 -7.33 -10.76
N SER A 356 -7.74 -7.65 -10.14
CA SER A 356 -8.93 -6.78 -10.14
C SER A 356 -8.88 -5.70 -9.09
#